data_AF-A0AAE6G3P8-F1
#
_entry.id   AF-A0AAE6G3P8-F1
#
_cell.length_a   1.000
_cell.length_b   1.000
_cell.length_c   1.000
_cell.angle_alpha   90.00
_cell.angle_beta   90.00
_cell.angle_gamma   90.00
#
_symmetry.space_group_name_H-M   'P 1'
#
loop_
_entity.id
_entity.type
_entity.pdbx_description
1 polymer ?
#
loop_
_entity_poly.entity_id
_entity_poly.type
_entity_poly.pdbx_seq_one_letter_code
_entity_poly.pdbx_strand_id
1 'polypeptide(L)'
;MGGSGWGAWALRELSERWGRGPWPPGGAGRALRPSSRLRCGTRLAKIVGTILPGLPARSAKALIAAIEVLEGRLQDLRLPLLVVHGGEDVITSIEGSRALVAQATIADKRLIIYEGQRHDLAHEPDAEKVIGDIVAWVEAHVPPSAAP
;
A
#
# COMPACT_ATOMS: atom_id res chain seq x y z
N MET A 1 -17.82 15.62 -10.80
CA MET A 1 -18.26 15.22 -9.45
C MET A 1 -17.26 14.18 -8.95
N GLY A 2 -16.62 14.44 -7.80
CA GLY A 2 -15.92 13.44 -6.98
C GLY A 2 -14.58 12.90 -7.50
N GLY A 3 -13.56 13.74 -7.68
CA GLY A 3 -12.18 13.22 -7.74
C GLY A 3 -11.81 12.65 -6.37
N SER A 4 -11.56 11.34 -6.30
CA SER A 4 -11.19 10.65 -5.06
C SER A 4 -9.93 11.29 -4.47
N GLY A 5 -10.08 11.93 -3.30
CA GLY A 5 -9.03 12.67 -2.60
C GLY A 5 -7.86 11.82 -2.08
N TRP A 6 -7.75 10.57 -2.53
CA TRP A 6 -6.84 9.57 -2.00
C TRP A 6 -5.41 9.73 -2.52
N GLY A 7 -5.20 9.97 -3.82
CA GLY A 7 -3.87 10.27 -4.36
C GLY A 7 -3.25 11.54 -3.75
N ALA A 8 -4.07 12.57 -3.49
CA ALA A 8 -3.64 13.78 -2.80
C ALA A 8 -3.41 13.57 -1.29
N TRP A 9 -4.23 12.74 -0.64
CA TRP A 9 -4.09 12.38 0.78
C TRP A 9 -2.88 11.47 1.03
N ALA A 10 -2.67 10.42 0.23
CA ALA A 10 -1.53 9.50 0.35
C ALA A 10 -0.20 10.23 0.16
N LEU A 11 -0.13 11.16 -0.80
CA LEU A 11 1.03 12.03 -1.00
C LEU A 11 1.26 13.02 0.16
N ARG A 12 0.20 13.35 0.91
CA ARG A 12 0.26 14.25 2.07
C ARG A 12 0.64 13.51 3.35
N GLU A 13 0.03 12.36 3.61
CA GLU A 13 0.30 11.49 4.76
C GLU A 13 1.72 10.93 4.73
N LEU A 14 2.17 10.43 3.57
CA LEU A 14 3.55 9.97 3.37
C LEU A 14 4.58 11.11 3.52
N SER A 15 4.13 12.36 3.34
CA SER A 15 4.94 13.55 3.59
C SER A 15 5.00 13.95 5.05
N GLU A 16 3.88 13.84 5.76
CA GLU A 16 3.71 14.30 7.13
C GLU A 16 4.32 13.29 8.12
N ARG A 17 4.11 11.99 7.89
CA ARG A 17 4.62 10.89 8.72
C ARG A 17 6.13 10.64 8.57
N TRP A 18 6.71 10.95 7.40
CA TRP A 18 8.14 10.78 7.12
C TRP A 18 8.92 12.11 7.02
N GLY A 19 8.26 13.26 7.19
CA GLY A 19 8.88 14.59 7.13
C GLY A 19 9.33 15.17 8.48
N ARG A 20 9.02 14.50 9.60
CA ARG A 20 9.28 15.00 10.97
C ARG A 20 9.87 13.93 11.92
N GLY A 21 10.87 13.17 11.46
CA GLY A 21 11.71 12.35 12.34
C GLY A 21 13.09 12.98 12.54
N PRO A 22 13.67 13.00 13.76
CA PRO A 22 15.00 13.54 13.97
C PRO A 22 16.06 12.61 13.35
N TRP A 23 16.86 13.12 12.42
CA TRP A 23 18.07 12.45 11.91
C TRP A 23 19.30 12.95 12.71
N PRO A 24 20.30 12.09 13.00
CA PRO A 24 21.46 12.47 13.82
C PRO A 24 22.34 13.54 13.14
N PRO A 25 23.09 14.36 13.92
CA PRO A 25 23.89 15.43 13.37
C PRO A 25 25.22 14.88 12.86
N GLY A 26 25.49 15.02 11.56
CA GLY A 26 26.82 14.72 11.02
C GLY A 26 26.90 14.94 9.52
N GLY A 27 27.58 16.03 9.11
CA GLY A 27 28.06 16.21 7.74
C GLY A 27 27.66 17.52 7.08
N ALA A 28 28.44 18.57 7.32
CA ALA A 28 28.38 19.83 6.59
C ALA A 28 28.73 19.62 5.10
N GLY A 29 27.92 20.16 4.19
CA GLY A 29 28.14 20.07 2.75
C GLY A 29 27.38 21.11 1.93
N ARG A 30 27.91 22.35 1.94
CA ARG A 30 27.85 23.38 0.88
C ARG A 30 26.50 23.62 0.15
N ALA A 31 25.86 24.75 0.47
CA ALA A 31 24.70 25.28 -0.23
C ALA A 31 25.04 25.69 -1.68
N LEU A 32 24.26 25.17 -2.65
CA LEU A 32 24.22 25.67 -4.02
C LEU A 32 22.96 26.53 -4.21
N ARG A 33 23.13 27.72 -4.82
CA ARG A 33 22.08 28.71 -5.13
C ARG A 33 21.07 28.18 -6.16
N PRO A 34 19.80 28.59 -6.11
CA PRO A 34 18.77 28.08 -7.01
C PRO A 34 18.71 28.89 -8.31
N SER A 35 18.92 28.23 -9.44
CA SER A 35 18.42 28.70 -10.75
C SER A 35 17.13 27.94 -11.11
N SER A 36 16.26 28.66 -11.79
CA SER A 36 14.83 28.42 -11.93
C SER A 36 14.48 27.32 -12.94
N ARG A 37 13.27 26.76 -12.73
CA ARG A 37 12.46 25.89 -13.63
C ARG A 37 12.79 24.39 -13.62
N LEU A 38 12.15 23.69 -12.68
CA LEU A 38 11.23 22.57 -12.93
C LEU A 38 10.61 22.16 -11.58
N ARG A 39 9.44 22.74 -11.25
CA ARG A 39 8.60 22.19 -10.17
C ARG A 39 7.84 21.00 -10.76
N CYS A 40 8.51 19.86 -10.88
CA CYS A 40 7.86 18.55 -11.03
C CYS A 40 7.88 17.91 -9.64
N GLY A 41 6.73 17.51 -9.11
CA GLY A 41 6.51 17.14 -7.70
C GLY A 41 7.51 16.12 -7.13
N THR A 42 8.49 16.60 -6.37
CA THR A 42 9.58 15.84 -5.75
C THR A 42 9.21 15.20 -4.40
N ARG A 43 8.01 14.64 -4.27
CA ARG A 43 7.63 13.83 -3.09
C ARG A 43 7.58 12.32 -3.37
N LEU A 44 7.14 11.91 -4.56
CA LEU A 44 7.12 10.49 -4.96
C LEU A 44 8.51 9.89 -5.20
N ALA A 45 9.44 10.69 -5.71
CA ALA A 45 10.82 10.24 -5.96
C ALA A 45 11.56 9.78 -4.70
N LYS A 46 11.16 10.27 -3.51
CA LYS A 46 11.77 9.87 -2.23
C LYS A 46 11.24 8.53 -1.73
N ILE A 47 9.93 8.26 -1.87
CA ILE A 47 9.32 6.99 -1.43
C ILE A 47 9.88 5.82 -2.25
N VAL A 48 9.92 5.99 -3.57
CA VAL A 48 10.51 4.99 -4.48
C VAL A 48 12.01 4.84 -4.22
N GLY A 49 12.74 5.95 -4.03
CA GLY A 49 14.19 5.93 -3.81
C GLY A 49 14.65 5.36 -2.47
N THR A 50 13.78 5.35 -1.44
CA THR A 50 14.12 4.85 -0.10
C THR A 50 13.71 3.39 0.12
N ILE A 51 12.56 2.96 -0.41
CA ILE A 51 12.08 1.57 -0.27
C ILE A 51 12.74 0.66 -1.32
N LEU A 52 12.96 1.16 -2.54
CA LEU A 52 13.58 0.44 -3.65
C LEU A 52 14.71 1.28 -4.28
N PRO A 53 15.85 1.44 -3.60
CA PRO A 53 16.98 2.17 -4.16
C PRO A 53 17.40 1.53 -5.49
N GLY A 54 17.38 2.34 -6.55
CA GLY A 54 17.72 1.90 -7.90
C GLY A 54 16.54 1.52 -8.80
N LEU A 55 15.29 1.64 -8.36
CA LEU A 55 14.15 1.46 -9.27
C LEU A 55 14.16 2.52 -10.37
N PRO A 56 14.22 2.15 -11.67
CA PRO A 56 14.22 3.13 -12.75
C PRO A 56 12.97 3.99 -12.72
N ALA A 57 13.10 5.30 -12.96
CA ALA A 57 11.97 6.24 -12.91
C ALA A 57 10.80 5.84 -13.82
N ARG A 58 11.09 5.17 -14.95
CA ARG A 58 10.06 4.62 -15.85
C ARG A 58 9.25 3.50 -15.21
N SER A 59 9.92 2.58 -14.51
CA SER A 59 9.27 1.49 -13.78
C SER A 59 8.42 2.03 -12.63
N ALA A 60 8.96 3.00 -11.88
CA ALA A 60 8.22 3.70 -10.82
C ALA A 60 6.94 4.36 -11.35
N LYS A 61 7.04 5.09 -12.47
CA LYS A 61 5.90 5.71 -13.13
C LYS A 61 4.86 4.67 -13.59
N ALA A 62 5.32 3.55 -14.17
CA ALA A 62 4.42 2.49 -14.62
C ALA A 62 3.66 1.86 -13.44
N LEU A 63 4.33 1.62 -12.31
CA LEU A 63 3.69 1.11 -11.10
C LEU A 63 2.62 2.06 -10.57
N ILE A 64 2.93 3.35 -10.46
CA ILE A 64 1.97 4.36 -10.01
C ILE A 64 0.75 4.41 -10.94
N ALA A 65 0.98 4.44 -12.25
CA ALA A 65 -0.11 4.46 -13.23
C ALA A 65 -0.99 3.21 -13.15
N ALA A 66 -0.40 2.04 -12.90
CA ALA A 66 -1.15 0.80 -12.71
C ALA A 66 -2.02 0.85 -11.44
N ILE A 67 -1.49 1.40 -10.34
CA ILE A 67 -2.25 1.59 -9.09
C ILE A 67 -3.45 2.51 -9.33
N GLU A 68 -3.26 3.66 -10.00
CA GLU A 68 -4.34 4.60 -10.33
C GLU A 68 -5.44 3.96 -11.17
N VAL A 69 -5.07 3.11 -12.14
CA VAL A 69 -6.03 2.36 -12.96
C VAL A 69 -6.83 1.36 -12.12
N LEU A 70 -6.18 0.65 -11.19
CA LEU A 70 -6.86 -0.31 -10.32
C LEU A 70 -7.79 0.40 -9.32
N GLU A 71 -7.37 1.54 -8.75
CA GLU A 71 -8.19 2.35 -7.85
C GLU A 71 -9.50 2.81 -8.50
N GLY A 72 -9.47 3.17 -9.78
CA GLY A 72 -10.66 3.53 -10.55
C GLY A 72 -11.64 2.38 -10.79
N ARG A 73 -11.25 1.13 -10.47
CA ARG A 73 -11.97 -0.09 -10.82
C ARG A 73 -12.29 -0.99 -9.62
N LEU A 74 -12.08 -0.52 -8.39
CA LEU A 74 -12.33 -1.32 -7.18
C LEU A 74 -13.80 -1.77 -7.05
N GLN A 75 -14.73 -1.02 -7.64
CA GLN A 75 -16.15 -1.36 -7.69
C GLN A 75 -16.47 -2.49 -8.67
N ASP A 76 -15.54 -2.83 -9.58
CA ASP A 76 -15.71 -3.89 -10.57
C ASP A 76 -15.54 -5.29 -9.98
N LEU A 77 -15.02 -5.41 -8.75
CA LEU A 77 -14.80 -6.69 -8.08
C LEU A 77 -16.14 -7.42 -7.87
N ARG A 78 -16.18 -8.72 -8.19
CA ARG A 78 -17.41 -9.55 -8.14
C ARG A 78 -17.31 -10.82 -7.29
N LEU A 79 -16.11 -11.16 -6.81
CA LEU A 79 -15.88 -12.36 -6.01
C LEU A 79 -15.83 -12.02 -4.52
N PRO A 80 -16.15 -12.95 -3.61
CA PRO A 80 -15.91 -12.76 -2.18
C PRO A 80 -14.48 -12.27 -1.92
N LEU A 81 -14.34 -11.25 -1.07
CA LEU A 81 -13.09 -10.52 -0.91
C LEU A 81 -12.54 -10.65 0.51
N LEU A 82 -11.41 -11.34 0.67
CA LEU A 82 -10.58 -11.24 1.86
C LEU A 82 -9.41 -10.29 1.62
N VAL A 83 -9.26 -9.32 2.51
CA VAL A 83 -8.06 -8.46 2.58
C VAL A 83 -7.37 -8.72 3.92
N VAL A 84 -6.09 -9.04 3.85
CA VAL A 84 -5.20 -9.19 5.02
C VAL A 84 -4.12 -8.12 4.96
N HIS A 85 -3.76 -7.54 6.10
CA HIS A 85 -2.76 -6.48 6.15
C HIS A 85 -2.02 -6.45 7.49
N GLY A 86 -0.73 -6.14 7.47
CA GLY A 86 0.07 -5.97 8.68
C GLY A 86 -0.08 -4.58 9.28
N GLY A 87 -0.35 -4.48 10.59
CA GLY A 87 -0.56 -3.19 11.27
C GLY A 87 0.66 -2.27 11.22
N GLU A 88 1.87 -2.83 11.06
CA GLU A 88 3.13 -2.12 10.98
C GLU A 88 3.74 -2.09 9.55
N ASP A 89 2.95 -2.37 8.50
CA ASP A 89 3.43 -2.29 7.12
C ASP A 89 3.82 -0.83 6.75
N VAL A 90 5.07 -0.66 6.33
CA VAL A 90 5.65 0.61 5.87
C VAL A 90 5.84 0.67 4.35
N ILE A 91 5.66 -0.45 3.66
CA ILE A 91 5.77 -0.59 2.21
C ILE A 91 4.42 -0.30 1.58
N THR A 92 3.36 -0.93 2.08
CA THR A 92 1.99 -0.73 1.60
C THR A 92 1.15 -0.08 2.70
N SER A 93 0.46 1.01 2.38
CA SER A 93 -0.37 1.71 3.36
C SER A 93 -1.63 0.91 3.71
N ILE A 94 -1.88 0.72 5.00
CA ILE A 94 -3.11 0.12 5.54
C ILE A 94 -4.38 0.84 5.08
N GLU A 95 -4.30 2.15 4.84
CA GLU A 95 -5.44 2.91 4.33
C GLU A 95 -5.86 2.44 2.94
N GLY A 96 -4.95 1.87 2.13
CA GLY A 96 -5.28 1.32 0.82
C GLY A 96 -6.19 0.10 0.96
N SER A 97 -5.85 -0.80 1.89
CA SER A 97 -6.70 -1.94 2.24
C SER A 97 -8.05 -1.51 2.81
N ARG A 98 -8.10 -0.49 3.67
CA ARG A 98 -9.36 0.08 4.19
C ARG A 98 -10.21 0.67 3.07
N ALA A 99 -9.61 1.46 2.18
CA ALA A 99 -10.29 2.07 1.04
C ALA A 99 -10.81 1.04 0.05
N LEU A 100 -10.05 -0.04 -0.19
CA LEU A 100 -10.46 -1.18 -1.01
C LEU A 100 -11.75 -1.81 -0.48
N VAL A 101 -11.78 -2.18 0.81
CA VAL A 101 -12.96 -2.78 1.43
C VAL A 101 -14.14 -1.80 1.46
N ALA A 102 -13.90 -0.52 1.71
CA ALA A 102 -14.95 0.50 1.71
C ALA A 102 -15.59 0.71 0.32
N GLN A 103 -14.78 0.71 -0.74
CA GLN A 103 -15.25 0.98 -2.11
C GLN A 103 -15.80 -0.25 -2.83
N ALA A 104 -15.33 -1.46 -2.49
CA ALA A 104 -15.84 -2.69 -3.10
C ALA A 104 -17.35 -2.82 -2.89
N THR A 105 -18.10 -3.12 -3.95
CA THR A 105 -19.57 -3.25 -3.91
C THR A 105 -20.04 -4.64 -3.46
N ILE A 106 -19.10 -5.58 -3.32
CA ILE A 106 -19.34 -6.95 -2.85
C ILE A 106 -19.84 -6.93 -1.40
N ALA A 107 -20.90 -7.69 -1.13
CA ALA A 107 -21.43 -7.85 0.23
C ALA A 107 -20.53 -8.72 1.10
N ASP A 108 -20.04 -9.82 0.53
CA ASP A 108 -19.16 -10.77 1.20
C ASP A 108 -17.70 -10.33 1.13
N LYS A 109 -17.32 -9.48 2.08
CA LYS A 109 -15.98 -8.91 2.18
C LYS A 109 -15.53 -8.80 3.62
N ARG A 110 -14.23 -9.02 3.84
CA ARG A 110 -13.61 -8.98 5.16
C ARG A 110 -12.22 -8.34 5.08
N LEU A 111 -11.91 -7.49 6.06
CA LEU A 111 -10.57 -6.97 6.31
C LEU A 111 -10.06 -7.54 7.64
N ILE A 112 -8.86 -8.11 7.64
CA ILE A 112 -8.15 -8.54 8.85
C ILE A 112 -6.85 -7.75 8.95
N ILE A 113 -6.67 -7.06 10.07
CA ILE A 113 -5.42 -6.37 10.40
C ILE A 113 -4.68 -7.20 11.44
N TYR A 114 -3.46 -7.60 11.13
CA TYR A 114 -2.58 -8.30 12.07
C TYR A 114 -1.65 -7.28 12.71
N GLU A 115 -2.00 -6.82 13.90
CA GLU A 115 -1.21 -5.84 14.67
C GLU A 115 0.20 -6.39 14.94
N GLY A 116 1.22 -5.54 14.86
CA GLY A 116 2.63 -5.93 15.02
C GLY A 116 3.28 -6.58 13.79
N GLN A 117 2.50 -7.04 12.81
CA GLN A 117 3.02 -7.66 11.59
C GLN A 117 3.33 -6.61 10.51
N ARG A 118 4.32 -6.87 9.65
CA ARG A 118 4.70 -5.98 8.54
C ARG A 118 4.17 -6.49 7.18
N HIS A 119 4.96 -6.29 6.13
CA HIS A 119 4.52 -6.45 4.75
C HIS A 119 4.36 -7.91 4.30
N ASP A 120 5.28 -8.80 4.69
CA ASP A 120 5.31 -10.19 4.22
C ASP A 120 4.67 -11.13 5.26
N LEU A 121 3.34 -11.05 5.38
CA LEU A 121 2.58 -11.72 6.44
C LEU A 121 2.81 -13.23 6.54
N ALA A 122 3.18 -13.91 5.45
CA ALA A 122 3.45 -15.35 5.45
C ALA A 122 4.82 -15.71 6.07
N HIS A 123 5.65 -14.72 6.36
CA HIS A 123 6.98 -14.87 6.96
C HIS A 123 7.16 -14.02 8.24
N GLU A 124 6.09 -13.45 8.77
CA GLU A 124 6.08 -12.75 10.05
C GLU A 124 5.77 -13.73 11.20
N PRO A 125 5.97 -13.36 12.48
CA PRO A 125 5.82 -14.28 13.63
C PRO A 125 4.50 -15.05 13.72
N ASP A 126 3.37 -14.44 13.35
CA ASP A 126 2.04 -15.09 13.32
C ASP A 126 1.68 -15.71 11.95
N ALA A 127 2.67 -16.12 11.15
CA ALA A 127 2.45 -16.67 9.81
C ALA A 127 1.43 -17.83 9.78
N GLU A 128 1.51 -18.77 10.71
CA GLU A 128 0.59 -19.91 10.78
C GLU A 128 -0.86 -19.45 10.97
N LYS A 129 -1.07 -18.40 11.77
CA LYS A 129 -2.38 -17.81 11.97
C LYS A 129 -2.89 -17.14 10.69
N VAL A 130 -2.05 -16.34 10.04
CA VAL A 130 -2.40 -15.67 8.77
C VAL A 130 -2.80 -16.71 7.73
N ILE A 131 -1.99 -17.74 7.56
CA ILE A 131 -2.24 -18.82 6.59
C ILE A 131 -3.53 -19.56 6.96
N GLY A 132 -3.74 -19.89 8.22
CA GLY A 132 -4.96 -20.54 8.69
C GLY A 132 -6.23 -19.72 8.40
N ASP A 133 -6.20 -18.41 8.65
CA ASP A 133 -7.32 -17.51 8.35
C ASP A 133 -7.60 -17.42 6.83
N ILE A 134 -6.56 -17.44 5.99
CA ILE A 134 -6.70 -17.47 4.52
C ILE A 134 -7.29 -18.80 4.06
N VAL A 135 -6.79 -19.93 4.57
CA VAL A 135 -7.30 -21.27 4.22
C VAL A 135 -8.76 -21.39 4.64
N ALA A 136 -9.10 -21.04 5.87
CA ALA A 136 -10.47 -21.07 6.37
C ALA A 136 -11.42 -20.20 5.53
N TRP A 137 -10.95 -19.04 5.05
CA TRP A 137 -11.71 -18.22 4.13
C TRP A 137 -11.95 -18.95 2.80
N VAL A 138 -10.92 -19.51 2.18
CA VAL A 138 -11.05 -20.22 0.90
C VAL A 138 -11.98 -21.43 1.05
N GLU A 139 -11.79 -22.25 2.09
CA GLU A 139 -12.62 -23.42 2.38
C GLU A 139 -14.11 -23.09 2.54
N ALA A 140 -14.42 -21.93 3.13
CA ALA A 140 -15.81 -21.47 3.29
C ALA A 140 -16.47 -21.05 1.95
N HIS A 141 -15.69 -20.79 0.90
CA HIS A 141 -16.17 -20.27 -0.39
C HIS A 141 -15.95 -21.22 -1.57
N VAL A 142 -15.33 -22.37 -1.34
CA VAL A 142 -15.25 -23.44 -2.33
C VAL A 142 -16.35 -24.47 -2.05
N PRO A 143 -16.96 -25.05 -3.09
CA PRO A 143 -17.83 -26.20 -2.91
C PRO A 143 -17.08 -27.32 -2.17
N PRO A 144 -17.76 -28.10 -1.31
CA PRO A 144 -17.14 -29.26 -0.68
C PRO A 144 -16.53 -30.14 -1.76
N SER A 145 -15.27 -30.53 -1.57
CA SER A 145 -14.59 -31.44 -2.48
C SER A 145 -15.43 -32.71 -2.61
N ALA A 146 -15.82 -33.06 -3.84
CA ALA A 146 -16.37 -34.38 -4.09
C ALA A 146 -15.26 -35.38 -3.79
N ALA A 147 -15.41 -36.13 -2.69
CA ALA A 147 -14.47 -37.18 -2.34
C ALA A 147 -14.32 -38.16 -3.53
N PRO A 148 -13.09 -38.62 -3.83
CA PRO A 148 -12.89 -39.66 -4.83
C PRO A 148 -13.57 -40.98 -4.46
#